data_AF-A0A3N7DZS3-F1
#
_entry.id   AF-A0A3N7DZS3-F1
#
_cell.length_a   1.000
_cell.length_b   1.000
_cell.length_c   1.000
_cell.angle_alpha   90.00
_cell.angle_beta   90.00
_cell.angle_gamma   90.00
#
_symmetry.space_group_name_H-M   'P 1'
#
loop_
_entity.id
_entity.type
_entity.pdbx_description
1 polymer ?
#
loop_
_entity_poly.entity_id
_entity_poly.type
_entity_poly.pdbx_seq_one_letter_code
_entity_poly.pdbx_strand_id
1 'polypeptide(L)'
;MRIINTLLQPAKKIFKGMFAMSVLYAIAFVCVFVFDSCKKNDLVKDDHGLARTRFMNALKTQKEKVGSTAFGAYALNNKSQIGGGKGKLMVENPNNPVYEPIYVDYPPGTNPEIYPIQAVNNVSQLAELLYATDGTVQYEPTPTNSGNTIVVDVQAINQALDPVILEAKQYLYAKGFTPNDITDMIAEHNGTQQDLVPFVIGLTWAETQAPVEITKNYNPFISTANAKLNAQDYINCAVAALGVDILYALSQSTLSTWSIPLMKKAFGTVAKKVLGPIGVAITIASFGFCLYATDHIQQH
;
A
#
# COMPACT_ATOMS: atom_id res chain seq x y z
N MET A 1 -7.07 -75.89 0.92
CA MET A 1 -7.32 -74.68 0.07
C MET A 1 -8.72 -74.07 0.20
N ARG A 2 -9.80 -74.80 0.56
CA ARG A 2 -11.16 -74.21 0.67
C ARG A 2 -11.38 -73.22 1.82
N ILE A 3 -10.64 -73.35 2.93
CA ILE A 3 -10.80 -72.53 4.15
C ILE A 3 -10.26 -71.09 3.95
N ILE A 4 -9.20 -70.93 3.16
CA ILE A 4 -8.59 -69.61 2.87
C ILE A 4 -9.55 -68.75 2.05
N ASN A 5 -10.30 -69.37 1.12
CA ASN A 5 -11.23 -68.66 0.27
C ASN A 5 -12.48 -68.16 1.03
N THR A 6 -12.85 -68.83 2.13
CA THR A 6 -14.00 -68.43 2.97
C THR A 6 -13.64 -67.25 3.88
N LEU A 7 -12.40 -67.16 4.36
CA LEU A 7 -11.91 -66.06 5.19
C LEU A 7 -11.59 -64.77 4.39
N LEU A 8 -11.22 -64.89 3.11
CA LEU A 8 -10.89 -63.73 2.26
C LEU A 8 -12.12 -63.04 1.62
N GLN A 9 -13.26 -63.71 1.55
CA GLN A 9 -14.50 -63.10 1.01
C GLN A 9 -15.01 -61.89 1.81
N PRO A 10 -15.12 -61.94 3.16
CA PRO A 10 -15.55 -60.77 3.93
C PRO A 10 -14.53 -59.63 3.83
N ALA A 11 -13.22 -59.94 3.87
CA ALA A 11 -12.16 -58.94 3.71
C ALA A 11 -12.27 -58.19 2.37
N LYS A 12 -12.57 -58.91 1.27
CA LYS A 12 -12.76 -58.30 -0.06
C LYS A 12 -13.99 -57.37 -0.13
N LYS A 13 -15.05 -57.66 0.63
CA LYS A 13 -16.24 -56.79 0.72
C LYS A 13 -15.96 -55.54 1.56
N ILE A 14 -15.22 -55.68 2.66
CA ILE A 14 -14.80 -54.56 3.52
C ILE A 14 -13.85 -53.63 2.77
N PHE A 15 -12.87 -54.17 2.04
CA PHE A 15 -11.92 -53.35 1.27
C PHE A 15 -12.60 -52.55 0.15
N LYS A 16 -13.61 -53.12 -0.51
CA LYS A 16 -14.41 -52.40 -1.52
C LYS A 16 -15.21 -51.24 -0.90
N GLY A 17 -15.75 -51.43 0.30
CA GLY A 17 -16.47 -50.37 1.03
C GLY A 17 -15.55 -49.23 1.48
N MET A 18 -14.39 -49.56 2.05
CA MET A 18 -13.40 -48.56 2.46
C MET A 18 -12.84 -47.77 1.27
N PHE A 19 -12.56 -48.44 0.15
CA PHE A 19 -12.06 -47.76 -1.04
C PHE A 19 -13.12 -46.81 -1.64
N ALA A 20 -14.39 -47.22 -1.67
CA ALA A 20 -15.48 -46.37 -2.13
C ALA A 20 -15.63 -45.10 -1.26
N MET A 21 -15.55 -45.23 0.07
CA MET A 21 -15.59 -44.08 0.97
C MET A 21 -14.37 -43.16 0.80
N SER A 22 -13.17 -43.73 0.66
CA SER A 22 -11.95 -42.94 0.44
C SER A 22 -11.98 -42.17 -0.88
N VAL A 23 -12.54 -42.76 -1.94
CA VAL A 23 -12.72 -42.09 -3.24
C VAL A 23 -13.76 -40.97 -3.14
N LEU A 24 -14.86 -41.18 -2.41
CA LEU A 24 -15.87 -40.15 -2.18
C LEU A 24 -15.31 -38.95 -1.41
N TYR A 25 -14.50 -39.20 -0.38
CA TYR A 25 -13.79 -38.15 0.35
C TYR A 25 -12.74 -37.43 -0.52
N ALA A 26 -11.99 -38.17 -1.35
CA ALA A 26 -11.03 -37.56 -2.27
C ALA A 26 -11.74 -36.67 -3.30
N ILE A 27 -12.88 -37.10 -3.84
CA ILE A 27 -13.71 -36.29 -4.75
C ILE A 27 -14.26 -35.05 -4.05
N ALA A 28 -14.79 -35.18 -2.83
CA ALA A 28 -15.27 -34.04 -2.05
C ALA A 28 -14.14 -33.04 -1.74
N PHE A 29 -12.95 -33.53 -1.41
CA PHE A 29 -11.77 -32.69 -1.18
C PHE A 29 -11.34 -31.98 -2.46
N VAL A 30 -11.26 -32.69 -3.60
CA VAL A 30 -10.99 -32.10 -4.92
C VAL A 30 -12.07 -31.07 -5.30
N CYS A 31 -13.35 -31.29 -4.97
CA CYS A 31 -14.40 -30.30 -5.19
C CYS A 31 -14.17 -29.01 -4.38
N VAL A 32 -13.72 -29.09 -3.12
CA VAL A 32 -13.35 -27.90 -2.32
C VAL A 32 -12.19 -27.14 -2.98
N PHE A 33 -11.17 -27.84 -3.49
CA PHE A 33 -10.08 -27.18 -4.23
C PHE A 33 -10.50 -26.63 -5.59
N VAL A 34 -11.49 -27.22 -6.26
CA VAL A 34 -12.05 -26.67 -7.51
C VAL A 34 -12.88 -25.42 -7.24
N PHE A 35 -13.58 -25.32 -6.09
CA PHE A 35 -14.29 -24.10 -5.72
C PHE A 35 -13.33 -22.98 -5.26
N ASP A 36 -12.23 -23.31 -4.57
CA ASP A 36 -11.22 -22.30 -4.19
C ASP A 36 -10.31 -21.92 -5.38
N SER A 37 -10.04 -22.85 -6.30
CA SER A 37 -9.35 -22.58 -7.57
C SER A 37 -10.23 -21.86 -8.60
N CYS A 38 -11.55 -21.78 -8.35
CA CYS A 38 -12.49 -20.93 -9.08
C CYS A 38 -12.65 -19.53 -8.46
N LYS A 39 -11.88 -19.18 -7.43
CA LYS A 39 -11.23 -17.85 -7.45
C LYS A 39 -10.08 -17.96 -8.44
N LYS A 40 -10.43 -17.94 -9.73
CA LYS A 40 -9.49 -17.44 -10.71
C LYS A 40 -9.10 -16.07 -10.18
N ASN A 41 -7.88 -15.96 -9.66
CA ASN A 41 -7.09 -14.77 -9.91
C ASN A 41 -7.10 -14.65 -11.42
N ASP A 42 -8.12 -13.98 -11.94
CA ASP A 42 -8.08 -13.42 -13.26
C ASP A 42 -6.89 -12.47 -13.19
N LEU A 43 -5.71 -13.00 -13.51
CA LEU A 43 -4.68 -12.25 -14.19
C LEU A 43 -5.32 -11.85 -15.52
N VAL A 44 -6.27 -10.90 -15.43
CA VAL A 44 -6.72 -10.15 -16.57
C VAL A 44 -5.42 -9.60 -17.11
N LYS A 45 -5.12 -9.95 -18.35
CA LYS A 45 -4.14 -9.24 -19.15
C LYS A 45 -4.76 -7.85 -19.36
N ASP A 46 -4.76 -7.07 -18.29
CA ASP A 46 -5.61 -5.92 -18.12
C ASP A 46 -5.07 -4.85 -19.05
N ASP A 47 -5.99 -4.16 -19.72
CA ASP A 47 -5.63 -2.97 -20.46
C ASP A 47 -4.89 -2.05 -19.49
N HIS A 48 -3.67 -1.63 -19.82
CA HIS A 48 -2.87 -0.77 -18.96
C HIS A 48 -3.66 0.47 -18.50
N GLY A 49 -4.58 0.96 -19.34
CA GLY A 49 -5.48 2.06 -18.99
C GLY A 49 -6.53 1.68 -17.94
N LEU A 50 -7.05 0.45 -17.97
CA LEU A 50 -8.05 -0.03 -17.00
C LEU A 50 -7.43 -0.23 -15.62
N ALA A 51 -6.26 -0.87 -15.55
CA ALA A 51 -5.56 -1.08 -14.27
C ALA A 51 -5.18 0.25 -13.60
N ARG A 52 -4.73 1.23 -14.40
CA ARG A 52 -4.49 2.60 -13.92
C ARG A 52 -5.76 3.25 -13.38
N THR A 53 -6.88 3.12 -14.10
CA THR A 53 -8.17 3.71 -13.70
C THR A 53 -8.67 3.09 -12.39
N ARG A 54 -8.54 1.76 -12.23
CA ARG A 54 -8.90 1.05 -10.99
C ARG A 54 -8.07 1.53 -9.81
N PHE A 55 -6.75 1.62 -9.98
CA PHE A 55 -5.85 2.15 -8.95
C PHE A 55 -6.23 3.59 -8.54
N MET A 56 -6.48 4.46 -9.52
CA MET A 56 -6.89 5.85 -9.26
C MET A 56 -8.23 5.96 -8.53
N ASN A 57 -9.20 5.12 -8.90
CA ASN A 57 -10.48 5.06 -8.21
C ASN A 57 -10.32 4.54 -6.78
N ALA A 58 -9.50 3.50 -6.56
CA ALA A 58 -9.22 3.01 -5.23
C ALA A 58 -8.53 4.06 -4.35
N LEU A 59 -7.56 4.81 -4.88
CA LEU A 59 -6.97 5.96 -4.19
C LEU A 59 -8.03 6.99 -3.80
N LYS A 60 -8.89 7.39 -4.75
CA LYS A 60 -9.95 8.37 -4.52
C LYS A 60 -10.93 7.92 -3.44
N THR A 61 -11.33 6.65 -3.46
CA THR A 61 -12.26 6.08 -2.48
C THR A 61 -11.60 5.88 -1.12
N GLN A 62 -10.35 5.43 -1.07
CA GLN A 62 -9.69 5.11 0.19
C GLN A 62 -9.08 6.32 0.89
N LYS A 63 -8.91 7.47 0.22
CA LYS A 63 -8.35 8.69 0.85
C LYS A 63 -9.07 9.08 2.14
N GLU A 64 -10.40 8.97 2.17
CA GLU A 64 -11.21 9.32 3.34
C GLU A 64 -11.05 8.30 4.46
N LYS A 65 -11.00 7.01 4.12
CA LYS A 65 -10.80 5.93 5.10
C LYS A 65 -9.39 5.97 5.71
N VAL A 66 -8.36 6.13 4.88
CA VAL A 66 -6.97 6.29 5.33
C VAL A 66 -6.83 7.57 6.14
N GLY A 67 -7.33 8.70 5.64
CA GLY A 67 -7.27 10.00 6.31
C GLY A 67 -7.98 10.04 7.66
N SER A 68 -9.15 9.41 7.77
CA SER A 68 -9.92 9.32 9.02
C SER A 68 -9.43 8.24 9.99
N THR A 69 -8.41 7.45 9.62
CA THR A 69 -7.85 6.44 10.52
C THR A 69 -7.31 7.12 11.77
N ALA A 70 -7.96 6.84 12.90
CA ALA A 70 -7.67 7.49 14.16
C ALA A 70 -6.34 7.01 14.73
N PHE A 71 -5.62 7.93 15.33
CA PHE A 71 -4.50 7.62 16.20
C PHE A 71 -5.03 7.15 17.55
N GLY A 72 -4.31 6.23 18.17
CA GLY A 72 -4.74 5.69 19.45
C GLY A 72 -4.86 6.83 20.46
N ALA A 73 -6.02 6.95 21.12
CA ALA A 73 -6.19 7.81 22.28
C ALA A 73 -5.45 7.21 23.48
N TYR A 74 -4.13 7.03 23.38
CA TYR A 74 -3.34 6.71 24.54
C TYR A 74 -3.11 8.00 25.31
N ALA A 75 -3.82 8.11 26.42
CA ALA A 75 -3.47 9.07 27.43
C ALA A 75 -2.01 8.79 27.85
N LEU A 76 -1.08 9.66 27.45
CA LEU A 76 0.27 9.75 28.00
C LEU A 76 0.23 10.22 29.47
N ASN A 77 -0.76 9.75 30.24
CA ASN A 77 -0.93 10.02 31.67
C ASN A 77 0.17 9.35 32.49
N ASN A 78 0.86 8.36 31.92
CA ASN A 78 2.12 7.85 32.46
C ASN A 78 3.29 8.53 31.74
N LYS A 79 3.61 9.76 32.14
CA LYS A 79 4.97 10.35 32.08
C LYS A 79 5.98 9.53 32.93
N SER A 80 5.85 8.22 32.99
CA SER A 80 6.83 7.36 33.66
C SER A 80 7.92 7.03 32.64
N GLN A 81 8.97 7.85 32.70
CA GLN A 81 10.30 7.57 32.20
C GLN A 81 10.44 7.44 30.68
N ILE A 82 10.32 8.59 29.99
CA ILE A 82 11.05 8.83 28.74
C ILE A 82 12.53 9.02 29.13
N GLY A 83 13.18 7.93 29.54
CA GLY A 83 14.60 7.87 29.83
C GLY A 83 15.36 7.66 28.52
N GLY A 84 16.43 8.43 28.29
CA GLY A 84 17.22 8.47 27.07
C GLY A 84 17.95 7.17 26.72
N GLY A 85 17.20 6.13 26.32
CA GLY A 85 17.70 4.90 25.74
C GLY A 85 17.41 4.84 24.25
N LYS A 86 18.43 4.50 23.44
CA LYS A 86 18.36 4.27 21.99
C LYS A 86 17.57 2.99 21.65
N GLY A 87 16.29 2.93 21.98
CA GLY A 87 15.43 1.78 21.73
C GLY A 87 14.12 2.18 21.07
N LYS A 88 13.76 1.45 20.00
CA LYS A 88 12.44 1.51 19.36
C LYS A 88 11.39 1.18 20.43
N LEU A 89 10.60 2.17 20.85
CA LEU A 89 9.51 1.96 21.81
C LEU A 89 8.38 1.23 21.10
N MET A 90 8.33 -0.10 21.21
CA MET A 90 7.13 -0.86 20.90
C MET A 90 6.31 -0.93 22.18
N VAL A 91 5.10 -0.35 22.19
CA VAL A 91 4.15 -0.61 23.28
C VAL A 91 3.52 -1.97 22.98
N GLU A 92 4.28 -3.04 23.22
CA GLU A 92 3.77 -4.41 23.13
C GLU A 92 2.82 -4.66 24.31
N ASN A 93 1.53 -4.48 24.07
CA ASN A 93 0.53 -5.23 24.82
C ASN A 93 0.21 -6.49 24.01
N PRO A 94 0.48 -7.70 24.53
CA PRO A 94 0.36 -8.97 23.79
C PRO A 94 -1.06 -9.33 23.33
N ASN A 95 -2.06 -8.50 23.66
CA ASN A 95 -3.46 -8.64 23.23
C ASN A 95 -4.01 -7.38 22.51
N ASN A 96 -3.17 -6.45 22.07
CA ASN A 96 -3.58 -5.10 21.61
C ASN A 96 -3.01 -4.76 20.22
N PRO A 97 -3.59 -3.78 19.50
CA PRO A 97 -3.08 -3.30 18.21
C PRO A 97 -1.60 -2.93 18.28
N VAL A 98 -0.87 -3.12 17.17
CA VAL A 98 0.52 -2.68 17.04
C VAL A 98 0.53 -1.15 17.02
N TYR A 99 0.87 -0.56 18.17
CA TYR A 99 1.02 0.87 18.34
C TYR A 99 2.48 1.27 18.17
N GLU A 100 2.76 2.18 17.23
CA GLU A 100 4.10 2.72 17.02
C GLU A 100 4.12 4.23 17.34
N PRO A 101 5.04 4.69 18.19
CA PRO A 101 5.25 6.11 18.41
C PRO A 101 5.96 6.72 17.21
N ILE A 102 5.52 7.92 16.83
CA ILE A 102 6.22 8.78 15.90
C ILE A 102 6.51 10.12 16.54
N TYR A 103 7.48 10.83 15.99
CA TYR A 103 7.93 12.15 16.42
C TYR A 103 7.86 13.11 15.24
N VAL A 104 7.47 14.36 15.47
CA VAL A 104 7.49 15.41 14.45
C VAL A 104 8.58 16.41 14.77
N ASP A 105 9.55 16.50 13.85
CA ASP A 105 10.59 17.51 13.88
C ASP A 105 10.15 18.71 13.05
N TYR A 106 10.05 19.87 13.70
CA TYR A 106 9.65 21.12 13.06
C TYR A 106 10.89 21.91 12.61
N PRO A 107 10.82 22.62 11.48
CA PRO A 107 11.91 23.49 11.05
C PRO A 107 12.11 24.65 12.05
N PRO A 108 13.33 25.24 12.09
CA PRO A 108 13.60 26.38 12.95
C PRO A 108 12.63 27.54 12.70
N GLY A 109 12.06 28.09 13.78
CA GLY A 109 11.12 29.22 13.71
C GLY A 109 9.64 28.82 13.76
N THR A 110 9.31 27.53 13.67
CA THR A 110 7.94 27.05 13.92
C THR A 110 7.63 27.11 15.42
N ASN A 111 6.50 27.71 15.79
CA ASN A 111 6.02 27.72 17.17
C ASN A 111 5.11 26.50 17.43
N PRO A 112 5.54 25.51 18.23
CA PRO A 112 4.74 24.30 18.52
C PRO A 112 3.44 24.59 19.29
N GLU A 113 3.33 25.75 19.95
CA GLU A 113 2.10 26.14 20.65
C GLU A 113 0.97 26.51 19.68
N ILE A 114 1.32 26.99 18.48
CA ILE A 114 0.35 27.29 17.42
C ILE A 114 -0.05 26.00 16.68
N TYR A 115 0.86 25.04 16.61
CA TYR A 115 0.71 23.77 15.90
C TYR A 115 0.90 22.57 16.85
N PRO A 116 0.00 22.38 17.83
CA PRO A 116 0.15 21.34 18.83
C PRO A 116 -0.10 19.98 18.21
N ILE A 117 0.94 19.15 18.13
CA ILE A 117 0.82 17.76 17.64
C ILE A 117 -0.17 16.94 18.49
N GLN A 118 -0.37 17.32 19.75
CA GLN A 118 -1.30 16.66 20.67
C GLN A 118 -2.77 16.84 20.27
N ALA A 119 -3.08 17.81 19.39
CA ALA A 119 -4.41 17.98 18.82
C ALA A 119 -4.64 17.09 17.58
N VAL A 120 -3.62 16.38 17.10
CA VAL A 120 -3.70 15.49 15.94
C VAL A 120 -4.25 14.12 16.38
N ASN A 121 -5.39 13.75 15.81
CA ASN A 121 -6.12 12.53 16.16
C ASN A 121 -6.25 11.54 15.00
N ASN A 122 -5.82 11.89 13.79
CA ASN A 122 -5.91 11.02 12.62
C ASN A 122 -4.88 11.40 11.55
N VAL A 123 -4.77 10.55 10.52
CA VAL A 123 -3.82 10.72 9.43
C VAL A 123 -4.03 12.03 8.66
N SER A 124 -5.27 12.47 8.43
CA SER A 124 -5.53 13.74 7.73
C SER A 124 -5.01 14.93 8.51
N GLN A 125 -5.28 15.00 9.81
CA GLN A 125 -4.79 16.09 10.68
C GLN A 125 -3.26 16.08 10.77
N LEU A 126 -2.63 14.91 10.71
CA LEU A 126 -1.17 14.82 10.64
C LEU A 126 -0.65 15.37 9.31
N ALA A 127 -1.24 14.96 8.19
CA ALA A 127 -0.85 15.43 6.87
C ALA A 127 -1.00 16.96 6.75
N GLU A 128 -2.10 17.52 7.29
CA GLU A 128 -2.34 18.97 7.35
C GLU A 128 -1.30 19.68 8.23
N LEU A 129 -0.97 19.13 9.40
CA LEU A 129 0.04 19.66 10.30
C LEU A 129 1.41 19.71 9.60
N LEU A 130 1.83 18.61 8.98
CA LEU A 130 3.11 18.51 8.28
C LEU A 130 3.16 19.50 7.10
N TYR A 131 2.08 19.61 6.33
CA TYR A 131 1.96 20.58 5.25
C TYR A 131 2.06 22.04 5.73
N ALA A 132 1.36 22.37 6.83
CA ALA A 132 1.33 23.74 7.36
C ALA A 132 2.65 24.18 8.01
N THR A 133 3.44 23.23 8.50
CA THR A 133 4.66 23.50 9.28
C THR A 133 5.96 23.15 8.56
N ASP A 134 5.89 22.50 7.39
CA ASP A 134 7.03 21.83 6.74
C ASP A 134 7.74 20.85 7.71
N GLY A 135 6.94 20.21 8.58
CA GLY A 135 7.40 19.27 9.58
C GLY A 135 7.76 17.92 8.97
N THR A 136 8.68 17.20 9.61
CA THR A 136 9.10 15.85 9.17
C THR A 136 8.81 14.80 10.25
N VAL A 137 8.32 13.64 9.82
CA VAL A 137 8.06 12.50 10.71
C VAL A 137 9.34 11.71 10.92
N GLN A 138 9.58 11.29 12.15
CA GLN A 138 10.70 10.45 12.55
C GLN A 138 10.22 9.33 13.48
N TYR A 139 10.91 8.18 13.42
CA TYR A 139 10.63 7.03 14.28
C TYR A 139 11.45 7.01 15.57
N GLU A 140 12.49 7.85 15.63
CA GLU A 140 13.37 7.96 16.78
C GLU A 140 13.30 9.39 17.34
N PRO A 141 13.31 9.54 18.67
CA PRO A 141 13.35 10.87 19.28
C PRO A 141 14.71 11.51 19.09
N THR A 142 14.69 12.82 18.87
CA THR A 142 15.84 13.72 18.90
C THR A 142 15.69 14.68 20.10
N PRO A 143 16.75 15.42 20.47
CA PRO A 143 16.64 16.45 21.50
C PRO A 143 15.61 17.55 21.18
N THR A 144 15.24 17.73 19.90
CA THR A 144 14.33 18.81 19.45
C THR A 144 12.88 18.35 19.30
N ASN A 145 12.62 17.05 19.14
CA ASN A 145 11.28 16.53 18.84
C ASN A 145 10.71 15.60 19.92
N SER A 146 11.44 15.31 21.00
CA SER A 146 11.01 14.32 22.01
C SER A 146 9.68 14.67 22.70
N GLY A 147 9.29 15.96 22.71
CA GLY A 147 8.00 16.44 23.22
C GLY A 147 6.86 16.40 22.18
N ASN A 148 7.19 16.20 20.91
CA ASN A 148 6.27 16.24 19.78
C ASN A 148 5.95 14.82 19.30
N THR A 149 5.34 14.01 20.17
CA THR A 149 5.07 12.59 19.88
C THR A 149 3.58 12.27 19.86
N ILE A 150 3.21 11.34 18.97
CA ILE A 150 1.88 10.72 18.92
C ILE A 150 2.05 9.21 18.71
N VAL A 151 1.03 8.45 19.10
CA VAL A 151 1.04 6.98 19.01
C VAL A 151 0.02 6.54 17.95
N VAL A 152 0.50 5.77 16.98
CA VAL A 152 -0.27 5.42 15.78
C VAL A 152 -0.64 3.94 15.79
N ASP A 153 -1.90 3.62 15.50
CA ASP A 153 -2.36 2.25 15.27
C ASP A 153 -1.95 1.80 13.86
N VAL A 154 -0.82 1.11 13.77
CA VAL A 154 -0.27 0.66 12.48
C VAL A 154 -1.15 -0.42 11.85
N GLN A 155 -1.86 -1.21 12.66
CA GLN A 155 -2.75 -2.24 12.17
C GLN A 155 -3.98 -1.63 11.49
N ALA A 156 -4.59 -0.61 12.10
CA ALA A 156 -5.70 0.12 11.51
C ALA A 156 -5.30 0.78 10.18
N ILE A 157 -4.08 1.36 10.12
CA ILE A 157 -3.53 1.91 8.88
C ILE A 157 -3.39 0.82 7.81
N ASN A 158 -2.79 -0.32 8.14
CA ASN A 158 -2.63 -1.41 7.19
C ASN A 158 -3.97 -1.87 6.61
N GLN A 159 -4.99 -2.05 7.45
CA GLN A 159 -6.34 -2.42 7.01
C GLN A 159 -7.03 -1.35 6.15
N ALA A 160 -6.70 -0.07 6.36
CA ALA A 160 -7.17 1.02 5.51
C ALA A 160 -6.46 1.02 4.14
N LEU A 161 -5.19 0.62 4.09
CA LEU A 161 -4.36 0.56 2.89
C LEU A 161 -4.60 -0.69 2.03
N ASP A 162 -5.05 -1.81 2.60
CA ASP A 162 -5.21 -3.09 1.89
C ASP A 162 -5.91 -2.98 0.51
N PRO A 163 -7.03 -2.25 0.36
CA PRO A 163 -7.72 -2.17 -0.93
C PRO A 163 -6.89 -1.45 -2.01
N VAL A 164 -6.11 -0.42 -1.64
CA VAL A 164 -5.28 0.30 -2.60
C VAL A 164 -3.97 -0.45 -2.90
N ILE A 165 -3.44 -1.21 -1.93
CA ILE A 165 -2.31 -2.12 -2.15
C ILE A 165 -2.70 -3.21 -3.16
N LEU A 166 -3.92 -3.75 -3.06
CA LEU A 166 -4.42 -4.73 -4.01
C LEU A 166 -4.41 -4.17 -5.44
N GLU A 167 -4.96 -2.97 -5.65
CA GLU A 167 -4.98 -2.34 -6.98
C GLU A 167 -3.58 -1.93 -7.46
N ALA A 168 -2.67 -1.55 -6.55
CA ALA A 168 -1.27 -1.30 -6.90
C ALA A 168 -0.61 -2.56 -7.48
N LYS A 169 -0.89 -3.74 -6.91
CA LYS A 169 -0.41 -5.02 -7.46
C LYS A 169 -1.02 -5.31 -8.82
N GLN A 170 -2.33 -5.09 -8.99
CA GLN A 170 -2.98 -5.28 -10.29
C GLN A 170 -2.37 -4.40 -11.37
N TYR A 171 -2.05 -3.14 -11.04
CA TYR A 171 -1.32 -2.25 -11.94
C TYR A 171 0.04 -2.82 -12.32
N LEU A 172 0.83 -3.31 -11.36
CA LEU A 172 2.15 -3.89 -11.63
C LEU A 172 2.05 -5.18 -12.45
N TYR A 173 1.04 -6.01 -12.23
CA TYR A 173 0.76 -7.19 -13.07
C TYR A 173 0.44 -6.79 -14.50
N ALA A 174 -0.35 -5.73 -14.70
CA ALA A 174 -0.58 -5.16 -16.03
C ALA A 174 0.72 -4.64 -16.65
N LYS A 175 1.72 -4.23 -15.86
CA LYS A 175 3.08 -3.88 -16.32
C LYS A 175 4.01 -5.07 -16.55
N GLY A 176 3.51 -6.30 -16.42
CA GLY A 176 4.25 -7.52 -16.68
C GLY A 176 5.02 -8.06 -15.46
N PHE A 177 4.86 -7.47 -14.28
CA PHE A 177 5.39 -8.08 -13.06
C PHE A 177 4.67 -9.40 -12.76
N THR A 178 5.43 -10.39 -12.29
CA THR A 178 4.86 -11.58 -11.66
C THR A 178 4.73 -11.37 -10.13
N PRO A 179 3.95 -12.22 -9.43
CA PRO A 179 3.93 -12.21 -7.97
C PRO A 179 5.33 -12.37 -7.33
N ASN A 180 6.19 -13.18 -7.95
CA ASN A 180 7.57 -13.35 -7.51
C ASN A 180 8.38 -12.07 -7.75
N ASP A 181 8.23 -11.40 -8.90
CA ASP A 181 8.92 -10.15 -9.15
C ASP A 181 8.62 -9.07 -8.10
N ILE A 182 7.35 -8.96 -7.70
CA ILE A 182 6.93 -8.00 -6.65
C ILE A 182 7.53 -8.40 -5.30
N THR A 183 7.47 -9.70 -4.96
CA THR A 183 8.00 -10.21 -3.69
C THR A 183 9.51 -9.99 -3.59
N ASP A 184 10.24 -10.33 -4.66
CA ASP A 184 11.69 -10.15 -4.74
C ASP A 184 12.07 -8.67 -4.70
N MET A 185 11.35 -7.81 -5.42
CA MET A 185 11.57 -6.36 -5.43
C MET A 185 11.42 -5.74 -4.03
N ILE A 186 10.40 -6.17 -3.28
CA ILE A 186 10.16 -5.72 -1.91
C ILE A 186 11.29 -6.20 -1.00
N ALA A 187 11.67 -7.47 -1.08
CA ALA A 187 12.71 -8.06 -0.24
C ALA A 187 14.11 -7.47 -0.53
N GLU A 188 14.47 -7.29 -1.80
CA GLU A 188 15.76 -6.74 -2.24
C GLU A 188 16.02 -5.32 -1.68
N HIS A 189 14.95 -4.56 -1.47
CA HIS A 189 15.03 -3.18 -1.02
C HIS A 189 14.60 -2.97 0.43
N ASN A 190 14.40 -4.05 1.21
CA ASN A 190 13.87 -4.00 2.58
C ASN A 190 12.58 -3.17 2.68
N GLY A 191 11.77 -3.20 1.63
CA GLY A 191 10.50 -2.48 1.57
C GLY A 191 9.36 -3.28 2.20
N THR A 192 8.17 -2.71 2.07
CA THR A 192 6.91 -3.29 2.52
C THR A 192 5.90 -3.33 1.37
N GLN A 193 4.79 -4.03 1.58
CA GLN A 193 3.69 -4.09 0.60
C GLN A 193 3.04 -2.72 0.41
N GLN A 194 3.06 -1.88 1.46
CA GLN A 194 2.50 -0.55 1.49
C GLN A 194 3.25 0.38 0.52
N ASP A 195 4.57 0.22 0.39
CA ASP A 195 5.42 1.03 -0.50
C ASP A 195 5.08 0.89 -1.98
N LEU A 196 4.33 -0.16 -2.35
CA LEU A 196 3.79 -0.31 -3.70
C LEU A 196 2.86 0.85 -4.06
N VAL A 197 2.15 1.44 -3.10
CA VAL A 197 1.20 2.53 -3.36
C VAL A 197 1.91 3.79 -3.85
N PRO A 198 2.85 4.41 -3.09
CA PRO A 198 3.60 5.57 -3.58
C PRO A 198 4.41 5.26 -4.83
N PHE A 199 4.91 4.03 -4.97
CA PHE A 199 5.58 3.60 -6.20
C PHE A 199 4.67 3.64 -7.42
N VAL A 200 3.45 3.10 -7.32
CA VAL A 200 2.49 3.11 -8.42
C VAL A 200 1.98 4.53 -8.70
N ILE A 201 1.77 5.39 -7.69
CA ILE A 201 1.48 6.82 -7.91
C ILE A 201 2.57 7.45 -8.79
N GLY A 202 3.84 7.20 -8.47
CA GLY A 202 4.97 7.69 -9.23
C GLY A 202 5.05 7.14 -10.65
N LEU A 203 4.76 5.84 -10.85
CA LEU A 203 4.70 5.25 -12.20
C LEU A 203 3.59 5.88 -13.04
N THR A 204 2.39 6.04 -12.47
CA THR A 204 1.27 6.68 -13.18
C THR A 204 1.53 8.15 -13.48
N TRP A 205 2.32 8.83 -12.65
CA TRP A 205 2.83 10.17 -12.94
C TRP A 205 3.81 10.16 -14.13
N ALA A 206 4.80 9.26 -14.14
CA ALA A 206 5.79 9.18 -15.20
C ALA A 206 5.13 8.94 -16.57
N GLU A 207 4.06 8.15 -16.59
CA GLU A 207 3.25 7.92 -17.79
C GLU A 207 2.52 9.16 -18.30
N THR A 208 2.12 10.08 -17.41
CA THR A 208 1.49 11.35 -17.83
C THR A 208 2.45 12.35 -18.44
N GLN A 209 3.75 12.19 -18.17
CA GLN A 209 4.81 13.07 -18.68
C GLN A 209 5.39 12.59 -20.01
N ALA A 210 5.12 11.34 -20.43
CA ALA A 210 5.66 10.81 -21.67
C ALA A 210 5.06 11.53 -22.90
N PRO A 211 5.89 11.99 -23.87
CA PRO A 211 5.39 12.65 -25.07
C PRO A 211 4.48 11.71 -25.87
N VAL A 212 3.33 12.23 -26.32
CA VAL A 212 2.21 11.53 -26.98
C VAL A 212 2.58 10.87 -28.32
N GLU A 213 3.82 11.00 -28.81
CA GLU A 213 4.19 10.59 -30.17
C GLU A 213 4.51 9.10 -30.39
N ILE A 214 4.46 8.24 -29.36
CA ILE A 214 4.74 6.80 -29.54
C ILE A 214 3.64 5.92 -28.93
N THR A 215 2.42 6.06 -29.42
CA THR A 215 1.34 5.05 -29.29
C THR A 215 0.93 4.46 -30.64
N LYS A 216 1.81 4.46 -31.64
CA LYS A 216 1.50 3.88 -32.97
C LYS A 216 1.39 2.34 -33.00
N ASN A 217 1.60 1.65 -31.89
CA ASN A 217 1.34 0.20 -31.80
C ASN A 217 0.60 -0.24 -30.54
N TYR A 218 -0.08 0.71 -29.87
CA TYR A 218 -0.99 0.40 -28.77
C TYR A 218 -2.44 0.64 -29.23
N ASN A 219 -3.28 -0.36 -28.98
CA ASN A 219 -4.69 -0.45 -29.38
C ASN A 219 -5.44 0.89 -29.11
N PRO A 220 -6.16 1.46 -30.11
CA PRO A 220 -6.82 2.78 -30.03
C PRO A 220 -8.03 2.86 -29.07
N PHE A 221 -8.15 1.93 -28.12
CA PHE A 221 -9.15 1.94 -27.06
C PHE A 221 -8.61 2.45 -25.72
N ILE A 222 -7.40 3.04 -25.69
CA ILE A 222 -6.97 3.90 -24.57
C ILE A 222 -7.83 5.16 -24.60
N SER A 223 -9.02 5.02 -24.03
CA SER A 223 -9.89 6.13 -23.71
C SER A 223 -9.20 6.95 -22.62
N THR A 224 -8.53 8.03 -23.02
CA THR A 224 -8.30 9.18 -22.15
C THR A 224 -9.62 9.86 -21.76
N ALA A 225 -10.78 9.35 -22.21
CA ALA A 225 -12.10 9.94 -21.98
C ALA A 225 -12.68 9.71 -20.57
N ASN A 226 -11.89 9.23 -19.60
CA ASN A 226 -12.30 9.13 -18.19
C ASN A 226 -11.43 9.90 -17.19
N ALA A 227 -10.51 10.76 -17.65
CA ALA A 227 -9.86 11.70 -16.74
C ALA A 227 -10.64 13.02 -16.69
N LYS A 228 -11.79 13.03 -16.01
CA LYS A 228 -12.39 14.27 -15.46
C LYS A 228 -11.59 14.74 -14.22
N LEU A 229 -10.28 14.55 -14.27
CA LEU A 229 -9.26 14.94 -13.31
C LEU A 229 -8.20 15.63 -14.17
N ASN A 230 -8.02 16.92 -13.96
CA ASN A 230 -7.04 17.69 -14.70
C ASN A 230 -5.65 17.05 -14.51
N ALA A 231 -5.04 16.60 -15.61
CA ALA A 231 -3.76 15.91 -15.57
C ALA A 231 -2.68 16.75 -14.85
N GLN A 232 -2.76 18.08 -14.99
CA GLN A 232 -1.84 19.00 -14.32
C GLN A 232 -2.01 19.01 -12.79
N ASP A 233 -3.25 18.95 -12.30
CA ASP A 233 -3.54 18.93 -10.88
C ASP A 233 -3.08 17.62 -10.25
N TYR A 234 -3.32 16.51 -10.94
CA TYR A 234 -2.75 15.20 -10.57
C TYR A 234 -1.21 15.24 -10.46
N ILE A 235 -0.55 15.84 -11.45
CA ILE A 235 0.91 15.98 -11.50
C ILE A 235 1.42 16.77 -10.29
N ASN A 236 0.81 17.93 -10.02
CA ASN A 236 1.22 18.80 -8.92
C ASN A 236 1.06 18.09 -7.56
N CYS A 237 -0.03 17.34 -7.39
CA CYS A 237 -0.29 16.60 -6.16
C CYS A 237 0.62 15.40 -5.97
N ALA A 238 1.00 14.70 -7.04
CA ALA A 238 1.98 13.62 -6.97
C ALA A 238 3.35 14.16 -6.55
N VAL A 239 3.77 15.33 -7.06
CA VAL A 239 5.01 16.01 -6.66
C VAL A 239 4.98 16.39 -5.18
N ALA A 240 3.88 16.98 -4.72
CA ALA A 240 3.72 17.37 -3.31
C ALA A 240 3.76 16.17 -2.36
N ALA A 241 3.18 15.03 -2.76
CA ALA A 241 3.02 13.87 -1.88
C ALA A 241 4.21 12.90 -1.87
N LEU A 242 4.90 12.74 -3.00
CA LEU A 242 6.06 11.85 -3.14
C LEU A 242 7.40 12.59 -2.99
N GLY A 243 7.41 13.89 -3.22
CA GLY A 243 8.62 14.68 -3.33
C GLY A 243 9.34 14.49 -4.68
N VAL A 244 10.27 15.41 -4.96
CA VAL A 244 10.99 15.48 -6.23
C VAL A 244 11.97 14.33 -6.43
N ASP A 245 12.54 13.77 -5.36
CA ASP A 245 13.55 12.69 -5.45
C ASP A 245 12.97 11.39 -6.04
N ILE A 246 11.79 11.00 -5.57
CA ILE A 246 11.09 9.79 -6.04
C ILE A 246 10.71 9.97 -7.51
N LEU A 247 10.17 11.13 -7.85
CA LEU A 247 9.79 11.43 -9.23
C LEU A 247 10.99 11.57 -10.15
N TYR A 248 12.12 12.09 -9.66
CA TYR A 248 13.36 12.16 -10.41
C TYR A 248 13.94 10.77 -10.70
N ALA A 249 13.88 9.85 -9.74
CA ALA A 249 14.23 8.45 -9.98
C ALA A 249 13.32 7.80 -11.04
N LEU A 250 12.07 8.28 -11.13
CA LEU A 250 11.04 7.85 -12.07
C LEU A 250 10.99 8.65 -13.39
N SER A 251 11.78 9.71 -13.55
CA SER A 251 11.79 10.54 -14.77
C SER A 251 13.03 10.34 -15.64
N GLN A 252 14.06 9.67 -15.13
CA GLN A 252 15.32 9.41 -15.83
C GLN A 252 15.23 8.40 -16.99
N SER A 253 14.05 7.82 -17.25
CA SER A 253 13.86 6.91 -18.38
C SER A 253 13.40 7.70 -19.62
N THR A 254 14.24 7.73 -20.65
CA THR A 254 13.87 8.22 -21.99
C THR A 254 13.09 7.18 -22.81
N LEU A 255 12.86 5.99 -22.27
CA LEU A 255 12.16 4.89 -22.93
C LEU A 255 10.64 5.05 -22.74
N SER A 256 9.89 4.91 -23.84
CA SER A 256 8.40 4.95 -23.85
C SER A 256 7.75 3.83 -23.04
N THR A 257 8.51 2.79 -22.69
CA THR A 257 8.11 1.69 -21.82
C THR A 257 9.21 1.43 -20.80
N TRP A 258 8.83 1.38 -19.53
CA TRP A 258 9.76 1.07 -18.46
C TRP A 258 10.04 -0.43 -18.43
N SER A 259 11.32 -0.81 -18.34
CA SER A 259 11.69 -2.20 -18.12
C SER A 259 11.47 -2.58 -16.66
N ILE A 260 11.13 -3.84 -16.39
CA ILE A 260 10.95 -4.36 -15.02
C ILE A 260 12.19 -4.09 -14.14
N PRO A 261 13.45 -4.31 -14.60
CA PRO A 261 14.63 -3.99 -13.80
C PRO A 261 14.73 -2.50 -13.42
N LEU A 262 14.34 -1.58 -14.31
CA LEU A 262 14.36 -0.15 -14.03
C LEU A 262 13.28 0.23 -13.01
N MET A 263 12.09 -0.36 -13.15
CA MET A 263 11.00 -0.21 -12.18
C MET A 263 11.40 -0.72 -10.79
N LYS A 264 12.06 -1.89 -10.69
CA LYS A 264 12.58 -2.41 -9.42
C LYS A 264 13.60 -1.45 -8.78
N LYS A 265 14.52 -0.91 -9.56
CA LYS A 265 15.50 0.09 -9.06
C LYS A 265 14.81 1.37 -8.55
N ALA A 266 13.79 1.85 -9.25
CA ALA A 266 13.03 3.02 -8.81
C ALA A 266 12.22 2.74 -7.54
N PHE A 267 11.64 1.53 -7.41
CA PHE A 267 11.02 1.09 -6.16
C PHE A 267 12.00 1.16 -4.99
N GLY A 268 13.27 0.78 -5.19
CA GLY A 268 14.29 0.92 -4.15
C GLY A 268 14.54 2.36 -3.67
N THR A 269 14.18 3.38 -4.47
CA THR A 269 14.21 4.79 -4.02
C THR A 269 12.99 5.09 -3.16
N VAL A 270 11.81 4.62 -3.57
CA VAL A 270 10.56 4.76 -2.81
C VAL A 270 10.69 4.08 -1.44
N ALA A 271 11.08 2.81 -1.40
CA ALA A 271 11.21 2.04 -0.16
C ALA A 271 12.18 2.66 0.86
N LYS A 272 13.20 3.40 0.40
CA LYS A 272 14.15 4.10 1.29
C LYS A 272 13.62 5.42 1.84
N LYS A 273 12.67 6.05 1.14
CA LYS A 273 12.17 7.40 1.45
C LYS A 273 10.84 7.36 2.19
N VAL A 274 10.03 6.34 1.90
CA VAL A 274 8.73 6.14 2.53
C VAL A 274 8.95 5.53 3.91
N LEU A 275 8.43 6.22 4.90
CA LEU A 275 8.49 5.84 6.31
C LEU A 275 7.44 4.76 6.60
N GLY A 276 7.54 3.60 5.95
CA GLY A 276 6.63 2.46 6.15
C GLY A 276 5.13 2.78 6.01
N PRO A 277 4.23 2.02 6.66
CA PRO A 277 2.79 2.19 6.54
C PRO A 277 2.28 3.59 6.91
N ILE A 278 2.91 4.22 7.91
CA ILE A 278 2.54 5.57 8.37
C ILE A 278 2.88 6.59 7.29
N GLY A 279 4.09 6.52 6.72
CA GLY A 279 4.51 7.36 5.60
C GLY A 279 3.58 7.21 4.39
N VAL A 280 3.20 5.98 4.03
CA VAL A 280 2.25 5.73 2.93
C VAL A 280 0.88 6.35 3.22
N ALA A 281 0.38 6.22 4.44
CA ALA A 281 -0.89 6.81 4.84
C ALA A 281 -0.88 8.34 4.70
N ILE A 282 0.21 8.98 5.15
CA ILE A 282 0.44 10.42 4.98
C ILE A 282 0.48 10.78 3.49
N THR A 283 1.23 10.05 2.66
CA THR A 283 1.28 10.28 1.21
C THR A 283 -0.11 10.25 0.57
N ILE A 284 -0.95 9.26 0.91
CA ILE A 284 -2.31 9.17 0.38
C ILE A 284 -3.18 10.34 0.86
N ALA A 285 -3.09 10.70 2.14
CA ALA A 285 -3.85 11.81 2.70
C ALA A 285 -3.43 13.15 2.07
N SER A 286 -2.14 13.43 1.97
CA SER A 286 -1.58 14.62 1.32
C SER A 286 -1.96 14.69 -0.16
N PHE A 287 -1.83 13.57 -0.88
CA PHE A 287 -2.22 13.46 -2.28
C PHE A 287 -3.72 13.73 -2.47
N GLY A 288 -4.55 13.11 -1.63
CA GLY A 288 -6.01 13.26 -1.66
C GLY A 288 -6.49 14.67 -1.27
N PHE A 289 -5.82 15.32 -0.32
CA PHE A 289 -6.08 16.71 0.07
C PHE A 289 -5.75 17.66 -1.08
N CYS A 290 -4.58 17.52 -1.69
CA CYS A 290 -4.16 18.34 -2.81
C CYS A 290 -5.15 18.23 -3.99
N LEU A 291 -5.55 17.00 -4.35
CA LEU A 291 -6.53 16.79 -5.43
C LEU A 291 -7.89 17.43 -5.13
N TYR A 292 -8.32 17.38 -3.87
CA TYR A 292 -9.58 17.99 -3.44
C TYR A 292 -9.51 19.53 -3.52
N ALA A 293 -8.40 20.12 -3.08
CA ALA A 293 -8.18 21.56 -3.16
C ALA A 293 -8.20 22.07 -4.61
N THR A 294 -7.64 21.32 -5.56
CA THR A 294 -7.64 21.68 -6.99
C THR A 294 -9.02 21.57 -7.64
N ASP A 295 -9.83 20.56 -7.26
CA ASP A 295 -11.19 20.39 -7.79
C ASP A 295 -12.14 21.55 -7.41
N HIS A 296 -11.91 22.20 -6.27
CA HIS A 296 -12.72 23.33 -5.80
C HIS A 296 -12.35 24.68 -6.43
N ILE A 297 -11.14 24.83 -6.97
CA ILE A 297 -10.71 26.06 -7.65
C ILE A 297 -11.34 26.17 -9.04
N GLN A 298 -11.73 25.06 -9.68
CA GLN A 298 -12.34 25.05 -11.02
C GLN A 298 -13.85 25.37 -11.05
N GLN A 299 -14.47 25.68 -9.90
CA GLN A 299 -15.90 26.04 -9.81
C GLN A 299 -16.16 27.55 -9.62
N HIS A 300 -15.12 28.39 -9.71
CA HIS A 300 -15.19 29.84 -9.74
C HIS A 300 -14.46 30.40 -10.98
#